data_AF-A0A1S3SC44-F1
#
_entry.id   AF-A0A1S3SC44-F1
#
_cell.length_a   1.000
_cell.length_b   1.000
_cell.length_c   1.000
_cell.angle_alpha   90.00
_cell.angle_beta   90.00
_cell.angle_gamma   90.00
#
_symmetry.space_group_name_H-M   'P 1'
#
loop_
_entity.id
_entity.type
_entity.pdbx_description
1 polymer ?
#
loop_
_entity_poly.entity_id
_entity_poly.type
_entity_poly.pdbx_seq_one_letter_code
_entity_poly.pdbx_strand_id
1 'polypeptide(L)'
;MLLGQSILFAVLQASLFLGYGMSEIERRFLTCADPSLQCGKVTPVWCDGNGKCEVATYGSVCDLCNSAHLTYIFLDVTYGCLESKMVTTCEGAGVVHLECGDGVVFLQKALYGRTDSQTCSQGRPQSQLTNTKCSQEGTLALWSQRCDGKQMCEVNMRVNHISDPCYGTYKYLDVTYICLPAQTSITCEGSTSSLDCGKGVMKVLHANYGRRDGSTCSAGRHELSNQNCLQPKTLNVVKQWCEGKSQCTVGLDPVFGDPCYGTYKYLEVSYTCLEGTLTV
;
A
#
# COMPACT_ATOMS: atom_id res chain seq x y z
N MET A 1 23.06 4.30 19.04
CA MET A 1 23.06 3.80 17.65
C MET A 1 21.80 2.97 17.48
N LEU A 2 20.74 3.57 16.92
CA LEU A 2 19.48 2.88 16.65
C LEU A 2 19.60 2.19 15.28
N LEU A 3 19.52 0.86 15.30
CA LEU A 3 19.33 0.05 14.10
C LEU A 3 17.91 0.31 13.59
N GLY A 4 17.79 1.08 12.51
CA GLY A 4 16.54 1.21 11.76
C GLY A 4 16.16 -0.16 11.21
N GLN A 5 14.96 -0.64 11.54
CA GLN A 5 14.41 -1.86 10.96
C GLN A 5 13.96 -1.56 9.53
N SER A 6 14.79 -1.94 8.56
CA SER A 6 14.41 -2.03 7.15
C SER A 6 13.35 -3.13 7.00
N ILE A 7 12.10 -2.75 6.74
CA ILE A 7 11.02 -3.70 6.45
C ILE A 7 10.91 -3.83 4.93
N LEU A 8 11.16 -5.04 4.44
CA LEU A 8 11.24 -5.40 3.03
C LEU A 8 9.88 -5.29 2.35
N PHE A 9 9.77 -4.51 1.27
CA PHE A 9 8.63 -4.52 0.36
C PHE A 9 9.12 -4.79 -1.07
N ALA A 10 8.63 -5.86 -1.67
CA ALA A 10 8.92 -6.20 -3.05
C ALA A 10 7.99 -5.41 -3.99
N VAL A 11 8.56 -4.57 -4.85
CA VAL A 11 7.89 -4.11 -6.07
C VAL A 11 8.14 -5.21 -7.10
N LEU A 12 7.15 -6.09 -7.34
CA LEU A 12 7.33 -7.15 -8.34
C LEU A 12 7.33 -6.55 -9.74
N GLN A 13 8.40 -6.76 -10.49
CA GLN A 13 8.38 -6.69 -11.93
C GLN A 13 8.90 -8.03 -12.46
N ALA A 14 8.11 -8.70 -13.29
CA ALA A 14 8.43 -9.99 -13.88
C ALA A 14 8.67 -9.77 -15.37
N SER A 15 9.91 -10.03 -15.82
CA SER A 15 10.26 -9.99 -17.24
C SER A 15 10.72 -11.37 -17.68
N LEU A 16 10.28 -11.82 -18.87
CA LEU A 16 10.66 -13.08 -19.50
C LEU A 16 11.83 -12.83 -20.45
N PHE A 17 12.98 -13.48 -20.22
CA PHE A 17 14.11 -13.43 -21.14
C PHE A 17 14.52 -14.81 -21.66
N LEU A 18 15.01 -14.81 -22.91
CA LEU A 18 15.66 -15.94 -23.57
C LEU A 18 17.18 -15.75 -23.47
N GLY A 19 17.84 -16.49 -22.57
CA GLY A 19 19.29 -16.40 -22.36
C GLY A 19 20.00 -17.73 -22.61
N TYR A 20 21.03 -17.73 -23.47
CA TYR A 20 21.91 -18.86 -23.69
C TYR A 20 23.09 -18.86 -22.69
N GLY A 21 23.17 -19.90 -21.85
CA GLY A 21 24.42 -20.44 -21.27
C GLY A 21 25.00 -19.78 -20.01
N MET A 22 24.99 -20.51 -18.88
CA MET A 22 26.17 -21.00 -18.13
C MET A 22 25.72 -21.75 -16.84
N SER A 23 26.65 -22.50 -16.25
CA SER A 23 26.53 -23.77 -15.53
C SER A 23 25.96 -23.79 -14.10
N GLU A 24 25.27 -24.90 -13.80
CA GLU A 24 25.11 -25.69 -12.56
C GLU A 24 24.97 -25.00 -11.18
N ILE A 25 23.89 -25.34 -10.46
CA ILE A 25 23.93 -26.03 -9.14
C ILE A 25 22.57 -26.73 -8.89
N GLU A 26 22.68 -28.05 -8.66
CA GLU A 26 21.75 -29.07 -8.12
C GLU A 26 20.23 -29.04 -8.39
N ARG A 27 19.80 -29.97 -9.25
CA ARG A 27 18.42 -30.46 -9.39
C ARG A 27 18.15 -31.60 -8.41
N ARG A 28 17.02 -31.57 -7.69
CA ARG A 28 16.30 -32.79 -7.29
C ARG A 28 14.83 -32.72 -7.66
N PHE A 29 14.33 -33.88 -8.08
CA PHE A 29 13.15 -34.17 -8.89
C PHE A 29 11.83 -34.14 -8.12
N LEU A 30 10.75 -33.73 -8.79
CA LEU A 30 9.38 -34.21 -8.50
C LEU A 30 8.68 -34.53 -9.83
N THR A 31 8.21 -35.77 -9.96
CA THR A 31 7.45 -36.31 -11.10
C THR A 31 5.95 -36.08 -10.91
N CYS A 32 5.24 -35.74 -12.00
CA CYS A 32 3.78 -35.52 -12.00
C CYS A 32 3.00 -36.83 -12.11
N ALA A 33 1.86 -36.93 -11.42
CA ALA A 33 0.75 -37.79 -11.81
C ALA A 33 -0.58 -37.26 -11.24
N ASP A 34 -1.32 -36.45 -12.00
CA ASP A 34 -2.80 -36.47 -12.02
C ASP A 34 -3.36 -35.70 -13.26
N PRO A 35 -4.29 -36.26 -14.06
CA PRO A 35 -4.86 -35.62 -15.25
C PRO A 35 -6.00 -34.60 -15.03
N SER A 36 -6.19 -34.03 -13.82
CA SER A 36 -7.44 -33.27 -13.55
C SER A 36 -7.36 -31.95 -12.77
N LEU A 37 -6.20 -31.30 -12.63
CA LEU A 37 -6.07 -30.06 -11.82
C LEU A 37 -5.98 -28.76 -12.65
N GLN A 38 -6.97 -27.90 -12.40
CA GLN A 38 -7.31 -26.67 -13.10
C GLN A 38 -6.27 -25.55 -12.93
N CYS A 39 -6.00 -24.80 -14.01
CA CYS A 39 -5.20 -23.58 -14.01
C CYS A 39 -5.81 -22.49 -13.10
N GLY A 40 -5.01 -21.91 -12.22
CA GLY A 40 -5.39 -20.69 -11.52
C GLY A 40 -4.52 -20.33 -10.32
N LYS A 41 -4.17 -19.03 -10.27
CA LYS A 41 -3.66 -18.22 -9.14
C LYS A 41 -2.16 -18.30 -8.85
N VAL A 42 -1.46 -17.22 -9.20
CA VAL A 42 -0.18 -16.84 -8.60
C VAL A 42 -0.43 -16.47 -7.13
N THR A 43 0.27 -17.13 -6.21
CA THR A 43 0.24 -16.90 -4.74
C THR A 43 1.63 -16.42 -4.27
N PRO A 44 1.75 -15.90 -3.03
CA PRO A 44 2.60 -14.75 -2.73
C PRO A 44 4.10 -15.03 -2.73
N VAL A 45 4.88 -14.02 -3.13
CA VAL A 45 6.33 -13.99 -2.98
C VAL A 45 6.69 -13.96 -1.49
N TRP A 46 7.52 -14.91 -1.04
CA TRP A 46 8.09 -14.90 0.30
C TRP A 46 9.48 -14.29 0.21
N CYS A 47 9.68 -13.15 0.87
CA CYS A 47 11.02 -12.60 1.04
C CYS A 47 11.37 -12.57 2.52
N ASP A 48 12.54 -13.11 2.87
CA ASP A 48 12.96 -13.34 4.26
C ASP A 48 13.49 -12.08 4.97
N GLY A 49 13.46 -10.92 4.30
CA GLY A 49 13.99 -9.68 4.85
C GLY A 49 15.51 -9.51 4.70
N ASN A 50 16.24 -10.53 4.22
CA ASN A 50 17.70 -10.56 4.14
C ASN A 50 18.24 -10.61 2.70
N GLY A 51 17.42 -10.22 1.72
CA GLY A 51 17.80 -10.26 0.30
C GLY A 51 17.59 -11.62 -0.36
N LYS A 52 16.79 -12.53 0.24
CA LYS A 52 16.35 -13.75 -0.43
C LYS A 52 14.84 -13.72 -0.63
N CYS A 53 14.43 -13.79 -1.89
CA CYS A 53 13.02 -13.93 -2.27
C CYS A 53 12.81 -15.28 -2.94
N GLU A 54 11.85 -16.04 -2.46
CA GLU A 54 11.39 -17.30 -3.05
C GLU A 54 10.04 -17.07 -3.71
N VAL A 55 9.97 -17.33 -5.02
CA VAL A 55 8.75 -17.25 -5.81
C VAL A 55 8.31 -18.67 -6.15
N ALA A 56 7.15 -19.08 -5.64
CA ALA A 56 6.54 -20.34 -6.02
C ALA A 56 5.67 -20.12 -7.27
N THR A 57 6.09 -20.65 -8.41
CA THR A 57 5.24 -20.70 -9.61
C THR A 57 4.40 -21.98 -9.56
N TYR A 58 3.12 -21.86 -9.20
CA TYR A 58 2.16 -22.97 -9.34
C TYR A 58 1.51 -22.87 -10.72
N GLY A 59 2.13 -23.51 -11.69
CA GLY A 59 1.62 -23.62 -13.05
C GLY A 59 2.72 -24.04 -14.00
N SER A 60 2.53 -25.17 -14.66
CA SER A 60 3.26 -25.48 -15.88
C SER A 60 3.07 -24.34 -16.87
N VAL A 61 4.14 -23.87 -17.49
CA VAL A 61 4.07 -23.04 -18.68
C VAL A 61 3.50 -23.89 -19.83
N CYS A 62 2.19 -24.06 -19.81
CA CYS A 62 1.43 -24.74 -20.85
C CYS A 62 0.74 -23.65 -21.66
N ASP A 63 1.51 -23.13 -22.62
CA ASP A 63 1.08 -22.58 -23.93
C ASP A 63 2.18 -21.77 -24.63
N LEU A 64 3.40 -21.70 -24.06
CA LEU A 64 4.56 -21.04 -24.69
C LEU A 64 5.63 -22.03 -25.23
N CYS A 65 5.37 -23.33 -25.19
CA CYS A 65 6.33 -24.36 -25.57
C CYS A 65 5.97 -24.99 -26.92
N ASN A 66 6.36 -24.37 -28.03
CA ASN A 66 6.60 -25.15 -29.24
C ASN A 66 7.92 -25.91 -29.03
N SER A 67 7.83 -27.24 -28.95
CA SER A 67 8.84 -28.17 -28.41
C SER A 67 10.09 -28.35 -29.30
N ALA A 68 10.56 -27.29 -29.97
CA ALA A 68 11.76 -27.33 -30.79
C ALA A 68 12.89 -26.42 -30.29
N HIS A 69 12.63 -25.36 -29.50
CA HIS A 69 13.68 -24.34 -29.27
C HIS A 69 13.74 -23.62 -27.92
N LEU A 70 12.94 -23.98 -26.90
CA LEU A 70 12.92 -23.25 -25.63
C LEU A 70 13.08 -24.20 -24.45
N THR A 71 14.29 -24.25 -23.86
CA THR A 71 14.64 -25.18 -22.78
C THR A 71 14.60 -24.59 -21.38
N TYR A 72 14.52 -23.26 -21.21
CA TYR A 72 14.47 -22.63 -19.89
C TYR A 72 13.65 -21.34 -19.91
N ILE A 73 12.79 -21.17 -18.89
CA ILE A 73 12.03 -19.95 -18.63
C ILE A 73 12.62 -19.35 -17.36
N PHE A 74 13.16 -18.15 -17.48
CA PHE A 74 13.69 -17.40 -16.35
C PHE A 74 12.68 -16.33 -15.95
N LEU A 75 12.40 -16.24 -14.65
CA LEU A 75 11.65 -15.15 -14.06
C LEU A 75 12.67 -14.20 -13.43
N ASP A 76 12.95 -13.08 -14.09
CA ASP A 76 13.68 -12.00 -13.44
C ASP A 76 12.73 -11.27 -12.50
N VAL A 77 13.07 -11.29 -11.20
CA VAL A 77 12.39 -10.51 -10.16
C VAL A 77 13.34 -9.44 -9.69
N THR A 78 13.11 -8.21 -10.13
CA THR A 78 13.76 -7.05 -9.50
C THR A 78 13.04 -6.77 -8.18
N TYR A 79 13.81 -6.67 -7.10
CA TYR A 79 13.34 -6.22 -5.79
C TYR A 79 14.31 -5.17 -5.27
N GLY A 80 13.80 -4.24 -4.45
CA GLY A 80 14.59 -3.15 -3.88
C GLY A 80 14.22 -2.94 -2.42
N CYS A 81 15.12 -2.29 -1.69
CA CYS A 81 14.86 -1.84 -0.33
C CYS A 81 14.39 -0.39 -0.35
N LEU A 82 13.26 -0.12 0.30
CA LEU A 82 12.83 1.25 0.58
C LEU A 82 13.12 1.56 2.04
N GLU A 83 13.65 2.75 2.29
CA GLU A 83 13.92 3.24 3.63
C GLU A 83 12.61 3.58 4.34
N SER A 84 12.47 3.06 5.57
CA SER A 84 11.34 3.38 6.44
C SER A 84 11.63 4.67 7.22
N LYS A 85 10.65 5.56 7.25
CA LYS A 85 10.65 6.77 8.05
C LYS A 85 9.81 6.54 9.31
N MET A 86 10.26 7.10 10.43
CA MET A 86 9.57 7.01 11.72
C MET A 86 9.20 8.38 12.23
N VAL A 87 7.95 8.54 12.68
CA VAL A 87 7.44 9.77 13.27
C VAL A 87 6.73 9.43 14.57
N THR A 88 7.25 9.96 15.67
CA THR A 88 6.65 9.83 17.00
C THR A 88 6.05 11.16 17.43
N THR A 89 4.77 11.16 17.79
CA THR A 89 4.03 12.35 18.22
C THR A 89 3.41 12.13 19.60
N CYS A 90 3.80 12.93 20.58
CA CYS A 90 3.28 12.83 21.93
C CYS A 90 1.81 13.27 22.01
N GLU A 91 1.03 12.64 22.90
CA GLU A 91 -0.37 13.00 23.13
C GLU A 91 -0.50 14.50 23.47
N GLY A 92 -1.36 15.20 22.71
CA GLY A 92 -1.59 16.64 22.86
C GLY A 92 -0.77 17.55 21.95
N ALA A 93 0.20 17.03 21.18
CA ALA A 93 1.04 17.83 20.27
C ALA A 93 0.28 18.40 19.04
N GLY A 94 -0.90 17.85 18.70
CA GLY A 94 -1.81 18.43 17.71
C GLY A 94 -1.85 17.65 16.40
N VAL A 95 -1.03 18.04 15.43
CA VAL A 95 -1.05 17.55 14.03
C VAL A 95 0.17 16.67 13.77
N VAL A 96 -0.05 15.54 13.10
CA VAL A 96 0.99 14.64 12.61
C VAL A 96 1.21 14.92 11.14
N HIS A 97 2.48 15.09 10.74
CA HIS A 97 2.90 15.37 9.38
C HIS A 97 3.74 14.22 8.83
N LEU A 98 3.28 13.60 7.73
CA LEU A 98 4.03 12.59 6.99
C LEU A 98 4.23 13.09 5.56
N GLU A 99 5.45 12.99 5.06
CA GLU A 99 5.77 13.47 3.71
C GLU A 99 6.73 12.57 2.94
N CYS A 100 6.48 12.53 1.63
CA CYS A 100 7.33 11.97 0.61
C CYS A 100 7.67 13.08 -0.38
N GLY A 101 8.95 13.26 -0.68
CA GLY A 101 9.38 14.18 -1.74
C GLY A 101 8.87 13.66 -3.08
N ASP A 102 9.34 12.47 -3.47
CA ASP A 102 8.80 11.71 -4.60
C ASP A 102 7.96 10.54 -4.12
N GLY A 103 6.86 10.27 -4.82
CA GLY A 103 5.95 9.17 -4.55
C GLY A 103 4.90 9.46 -3.48
N VAL A 104 4.38 8.40 -2.88
CA VAL A 104 3.27 8.47 -1.93
C VAL A 104 3.60 7.78 -0.61
N VAL A 105 3.06 8.31 0.47
CA VAL A 105 3.10 7.71 1.80
C VAL A 105 2.36 6.37 1.77
N PHE A 106 2.99 5.35 2.36
CA PHE A 106 2.39 4.05 2.63
C PHE A 106 2.79 3.59 4.03
N LEU A 107 1.82 3.47 4.93
CA LEU A 107 2.07 3.09 6.32
C LEU A 107 2.39 1.61 6.45
N GLN A 108 3.44 1.31 7.21
CA GLN A 108 3.83 -0.06 7.57
C GLN A 108 3.39 -0.42 8.99
N LYS A 109 3.50 0.53 9.92
CA LYS A 109 3.11 0.37 11.32
C LYS A 109 2.51 1.69 11.83
N ALA A 110 1.50 1.58 12.68
CA ALA A 110 1.03 2.70 13.48
C ALA A 110 0.55 2.19 14.84
N LEU A 111 1.00 2.84 15.90
CA LEU A 111 0.65 2.53 17.28
C LEU A 111 0.20 3.80 17.99
N TYR A 112 -0.95 3.75 18.63
CA TYR A 112 -1.36 4.78 19.60
C TYR A 112 -1.44 4.15 20.98
N GLY A 113 -0.65 4.64 21.92
CA GLY A 113 -0.55 4.06 23.26
C GLY A 113 0.79 4.37 23.92
N ARG A 114 1.35 3.39 24.62
CA ARG A 114 2.68 3.44 25.24
C ARG A 114 3.28 2.05 25.30
N THR A 115 4.45 1.89 24.69
CA THR A 115 5.25 0.65 24.65
C THR A 115 6.55 0.74 25.45
N ASP A 116 6.96 1.93 25.88
CA ASP A 116 8.14 2.14 26.72
C ASP A 116 7.97 3.36 27.68
N SER A 117 8.85 3.45 28.67
CA SER A 117 8.77 4.48 29.73
C SER A 117 9.53 5.77 29.39
N GLN A 118 10.29 5.81 28.30
CA GLN A 118 11.20 6.90 27.94
C GLN A 118 10.59 7.83 26.90
N THR A 119 9.92 7.30 25.89
CA THR A 119 9.28 8.04 24.82
C THR A 119 8.22 8.99 25.39
N CYS A 120 8.30 10.26 25.03
CA CYS A 120 7.39 11.31 25.51
C CYS A 120 7.28 11.38 27.05
N SER A 121 8.39 11.17 27.78
CA SER A 121 8.40 11.14 29.26
C SER A 121 8.70 12.49 29.93
N GLN A 122 9.24 13.45 29.20
CA GLN A 122 9.72 14.72 29.78
C GLN A 122 8.58 15.46 30.51
N GLY A 123 8.81 15.77 31.79
CA GLY A 123 7.86 16.51 32.62
C GLY A 123 6.61 15.72 33.03
N ARG A 124 6.58 14.40 32.80
CA ARG A 124 5.43 13.55 33.13
C ARG A 124 5.60 12.83 34.47
N PRO A 125 4.55 12.70 35.29
CA PRO A 125 4.59 11.88 36.50
C PRO A 125 4.85 10.41 36.17
N GLN A 126 5.63 9.73 37.03
CA GLN A 126 5.96 8.31 36.81
C GLN A 126 4.72 7.41 36.70
N SER A 127 3.63 7.73 37.41
CA SER A 127 2.37 6.99 37.34
C SER A 127 1.75 6.96 35.93
N GLN A 128 2.06 7.94 35.09
CA GLN A 128 1.57 8.01 33.70
C GLN A 128 2.48 7.26 32.71
N LEU A 129 3.66 6.78 33.14
CA LEU A 129 4.70 6.19 32.28
C LEU A 129 4.91 4.68 32.52
N THR A 130 4.31 4.11 33.56
CA THR A 130 4.52 2.71 33.96
C THR A 130 3.80 1.71 33.07
N ASN A 131 2.65 2.07 32.50
CA ASN A 131 1.90 1.18 31.62
C ASN A 131 2.52 1.18 30.21
N THR A 132 3.45 0.26 29.97
CA THR A 132 4.14 0.07 28.68
C THR A 132 3.56 -1.06 27.83
N LYS A 133 2.38 -1.56 28.20
CA LYS A 133 1.64 -2.57 27.42
C LYS A 133 0.33 -1.98 26.92
N CYS A 134 0.36 -0.70 26.58
CA CYS A 134 -0.80 0.03 26.09
C CYS A 134 -0.70 0.22 24.59
N SER A 135 -1.68 -0.28 23.86
CA SER A 135 -1.79 -0.08 22.42
C SER A 135 -3.23 -0.18 21.97
N GLN A 136 -3.66 0.77 21.16
CA GLN A 136 -4.97 0.76 20.54
C GLN A 136 -5.00 -0.14 19.30
N GLU A 137 -5.94 -1.08 19.28
CA GLU A 137 -6.21 -1.91 18.10
C GLU A 137 -6.81 -1.06 16.95
N GLY A 138 -6.47 -1.41 15.71
CA GLY A 138 -6.99 -0.73 14.51
C GLY A 138 -6.31 0.59 14.16
N THR A 139 -5.30 1.03 14.94
CA THR A 139 -4.56 2.28 14.66
C THR A 139 -4.00 2.30 13.24
N LEU A 140 -3.30 1.25 12.81
CA LEU A 140 -2.76 1.16 11.44
C LEU A 140 -3.85 1.31 10.38
N ALA A 141 -4.95 0.56 10.48
CA ALA A 141 -6.01 0.61 9.49
C ALA A 141 -6.62 2.01 9.34
N LEU A 142 -6.89 2.69 10.47
CA LEU A 142 -7.43 4.04 10.48
C LEU A 142 -6.46 5.07 9.88
N TRP A 143 -5.18 4.99 10.23
CA TRP A 143 -4.17 5.92 9.75
C TRP A 143 -3.83 5.68 8.27
N SER A 144 -3.73 4.42 7.85
CA SER A 144 -3.58 4.04 6.43
C SER A 144 -4.69 4.60 5.57
N GLN A 145 -5.96 4.49 5.99
CA GLN A 145 -7.08 5.06 5.23
C GLN A 145 -6.98 6.59 5.03
N ARG A 146 -6.26 7.30 5.90
CA ARG A 146 -6.11 8.76 5.84
C ARG A 146 -4.86 9.19 5.08
N CYS A 147 -3.78 8.45 5.21
CA CYS A 147 -2.47 8.84 4.71
C CYS A 147 -2.02 8.08 3.46
N ASP A 148 -2.42 6.83 3.29
CA ASP A 148 -1.94 6.05 2.15
C ASP A 148 -2.35 6.72 0.82
N GLY A 149 -1.41 6.74 -0.11
CA GLY A 149 -1.58 7.32 -1.44
C GLY A 149 -1.43 8.85 -1.50
N LYS A 150 -1.22 9.53 -0.37
CA LYS A 150 -0.91 10.97 -0.36
C LYS A 150 0.60 11.20 -0.42
N GLN A 151 1.02 12.26 -1.12
CA GLN A 151 2.41 12.73 -1.05
C GLN A 151 2.69 13.40 0.31
N MET A 152 1.71 14.14 0.82
CA MET A 152 1.74 14.81 2.12
C MET A 152 0.46 14.45 2.91
N CYS A 153 0.63 13.92 4.10
CA CYS A 153 -0.47 13.58 5.01
C CYS A 153 -0.37 14.38 6.30
N GLU A 154 -1.35 15.26 6.51
CA GLU A 154 -1.54 15.96 7.77
C GLU A 154 -2.78 15.42 8.49
N VAL A 155 -2.61 14.94 9.72
CA VAL A 155 -3.70 14.37 10.51
C VAL A 155 -3.70 14.97 11.91
N ASN A 156 -4.81 15.60 12.28
CA ASN A 156 -5.02 16.08 13.64
C ASN A 156 -5.37 14.89 14.55
N MET A 157 -4.57 14.66 15.59
CA MET A 157 -4.76 13.53 16.53
C MET A 157 -6.13 13.56 17.23
N ARG A 158 -6.78 14.73 17.35
CA ARG A 158 -8.12 14.89 17.96
C ARG A 158 -9.27 14.48 17.04
N VAL A 159 -9.06 14.46 15.72
CA VAL A 159 -10.11 14.21 14.71
C VAL A 159 -10.32 12.71 14.47
N ASN A 160 -9.38 11.87 14.89
CA ASN A 160 -9.42 10.44 14.58
C ASN A 160 -10.39 9.60 15.44
N HIS A 161 -11.20 10.19 16.33
CA HIS A 161 -12.14 9.45 17.19
C HIS A 161 -11.52 8.20 17.86
N ILE A 162 -10.25 8.29 18.24
CA ILE A 162 -9.55 7.19 18.89
C ILE A 162 -9.99 7.17 20.35
N SER A 163 -10.70 6.11 20.75
CA SER A 163 -10.99 5.82 22.16
C SER A 163 -9.69 5.74 22.95
N ASP A 164 -9.64 6.26 24.18
CA ASP A 164 -8.45 6.14 25.01
C ASP A 164 -8.20 4.65 25.34
N PRO A 165 -7.10 4.03 24.85
CA PRO A 165 -6.82 2.61 25.10
C PRO A 165 -6.41 2.34 26.55
N CYS A 166 -5.95 3.34 27.30
CA CYS A 166 -5.42 3.16 28.65
C CYS A 166 -5.50 4.46 29.47
N TYR A 167 -6.67 4.69 30.07
CA TYR A 167 -6.92 5.87 30.89
C TYR A 167 -5.84 6.10 31.96
N GLY A 168 -5.43 7.36 32.12
CA GLY A 168 -4.40 7.76 33.09
C GLY A 168 -2.95 7.49 32.65
N THR A 169 -2.75 6.82 31.51
CA THR A 169 -1.43 6.66 30.89
C THR A 169 -1.22 7.77 29.86
N TYR A 170 -0.06 8.41 29.89
CA TYR A 170 0.29 9.42 28.88
C TYR A 170 0.78 8.71 27.63
N LYS A 171 0.14 8.93 26.48
CA LYS A 171 0.36 8.15 25.27
C LYS A 171 1.21 8.91 24.24
N TYR A 172 1.57 8.20 23.19
CA TYR A 172 2.13 8.74 21.97
C TYR A 172 1.61 7.94 20.78
N LEU A 173 1.60 8.60 19.63
CA LEU A 173 1.48 7.93 18.35
C LEU A 173 2.87 7.67 17.81
N ASP A 174 3.13 6.45 17.39
CA ASP A 174 4.34 6.07 16.67
C ASP A 174 3.95 5.51 15.30
N VAL A 175 4.43 6.15 14.23
CA VAL A 175 4.12 5.78 12.85
C VAL A 175 5.40 5.43 12.12
N THR A 176 5.39 4.29 11.43
CA THR A 176 6.43 3.89 10.48
C THR A 176 5.82 3.82 9.09
N TYR A 177 6.42 4.51 8.13
CA TYR A 177 5.93 4.57 6.75
C TYR A 177 7.08 4.52 5.74
N ILE A 178 6.77 4.17 4.50
CA ILE A 178 7.69 4.23 3.36
C ILE A 178 7.13 5.16 2.29
N CYS A 179 8.00 5.61 1.39
CA CYS A 179 7.61 6.36 0.20
C CYS A 179 7.64 5.43 -1.01
N LEU A 180 6.47 5.10 -1.55
CA LEU A 180 6.34 4.26 -2.73
C LEU A 180 6.39 5.13 -4.00
N PRO A 181 7.21 4.79 -5.02
CA PRO A 181 7.20 5.49 -6.30
C PRO A 181 5.88 5.22 -7.02
N ALA A 182 4.98 6.19 -6.97
CA ALA A 182 3.63 6.09 -7.50
C ALA A 182 3.10 7.47 -7.87
N GLN A 183 2.12 7.46 -8.77
CA GLN A 183 1.38 8.64 -9.19
C GLN A 183 -0.04 8.58 -8.63
N THR A 184 -0.61 9.76 -8.35
CA THR A 184 -1.98 9.90 -7.85
C THR A 184 -2.86 10.54 -8.91
N SER A 185 -3.98 9.89 -9.22
CA SER A 185 -5.03 10.42 -10.07
C SER A 185 -6.21 10.88 -9.21
N ILE A 186 -6.71 12.07 -9.49
CA ILE A 186 -7.89 12.67 -8.85
C ILE A 186 -8.98 12.81 -9.91
N THR A 187 -10.19 12.37 -9.58
CA THR A 187 -11.36 12.54 -10.44
C THR A 187 -12.54 13.00 -9.59
N CYS A 188 -13.07 14.18 -9.88
CA CYS A 188 -14.20 14.73 -9.12
C CYS A 188 -15.51 13.99 -9.42
N GLU A 189 -16.41 13.93 -8.44
CA GLU A 189 -17.75 13.34 -8.59
C GLU A 189 -18.48 13.90 -9.82
N GLY A 190 -19.11 13.01 -10.60
CA GLY A 190 -19.74 13.29 -11.89
C GLY A 190 -18.81 13.19 -13.11
N SER A 191 -17.51 12.98 -12.92
CA SER A 191 -16.54 12.75 -14.01
C SER A 191 -16.14 11.28 -14.13
N THR A 192 -15.49 10.93 -15.24
CA THR A 192 -14.97 9.58 -15.50
C THR A 192 -13.47 9.56 -15.27
N SER A 193 -12.99 8.61 -14.47
CA SER A 193 -11.56 8.47 -14.21
C SER A 193 -10.90 7.63 -15.30
N SER A 194 -9.75 8.07 -15.80
CA SER A 194 -8.94 7.34 -16.77
C SER A 194 -7.51 7.21 -16.24
N LEU A 195 -7.04 5.97 -16.09
CA LEU A 195 -5.69 5.62 -15.64
C LEU A 195 -4.94 4.99 -16.81
N ASP A 196 -3.67 5.38 -16.98
CA ASP A 196 -2.83 4.91 -18.07
C ASP A 196 -1.38 4.65 -17.60
N CYS A 197 -0.80 3.56 -18.07
CA CYS A 197 0.60 3.15 -17.88
C CYS A 197 1.36 2.96 -19.20
N GLY A 198 0.77 3.33 -20.34
CA GLY A 198 1.34 3.17 -21.66
C GLY A 198 1.66 1.71 -21.97
N LYS A 199 2.96 1.37 -21.99
CA LYS A 199 3.44 -0.01 -22.23
C LYS A 199 3.52 -0.86 -20.96
N GLY A 200 3.38 -0.24 -19.79
CA GLY A 200 3.39 -0.93 -18.50
C GLY A 200 2.03 -1.47 -18.07
N VAL A 201 2.01 -2.11 -16.91
CA VAL A 201 0.79 -2.55 -16.24
C VAL A 201 0.62 -1.86 -14.90
N MET A 202 -0.63 -1.55 -14.54
CA MET A 202 -0.97 -0.86 -13.29
C MET A 202 -0.90 -1.77 -12.08
N LYS A 203 -0.24 -1.29 -11.04
CA LYS A 203 -0.34 -1.78 -9.67
C LYS A 203 -1.03 -0.72 -8.82
N VAL A 204 -2.26 -1.00 -8.39
CA VAL A 204 -3.05 -0.08 -7.55
C VAL A 204 -2.60 -0.23 -6.10
N LEU A 205 -2.16 0.87 -5.51
CA LEU A 205 -1.63 0.92 -4.14
C LEU A 205 -2.72 1.33 -3.15
N HIS A 206 -3.40 2.45 -3.42
CA HIS A 206 -4.48 2.98 -2.59
C HIS A 206 -5.61 3.54 -3.48
N ALA A 207 -6.84 3.51 -2.96
CA ALA A 207 -7.94 4.25 -3.57
C ALA A 207 -9.03 4.60 -2.54
N ASN A 208 -9.64 5.78 -2.71
CA ASN A 208 -10.77 6.24 -1.90
C ASN A 208 -11.76 7.03 -2.76
N TYR A 209 -13.05 6.69 -2.67
CA TYR A 209 -14.14 7.52 -3.20
C TYR A 209 -14.80 8.22 -2.02
N GLY A 210 -14.65 9.53 -1.93
CA GLY A 210 -15.09 10.28 -0.76
C GLY A 210 -14.47 11.67 -0.72
N ARG A 211 -14.04 12.12 0.45
CA ARG A 211 -13.34 13.40 0.64
C ARG A 211 -12.41 13.31 1.85
N ARG A 212 -11.12 13.57 1.62
CA ARG A 212 -10.04 13.54 2.62
C ARG A 212 -9.37 14.89 2.87
N ASP A 213 -9.84 15.95 2.19
CA ASP A 213 -9.37 17.33 2.36
C ASP A 213 -10.39 18.34 1.80
N GLY A 214 -10.19 19.63 2.14
CA GLY A 214 -11.09 20.73 1.74
C GLY A 214 -10.72 21.42 0.43
N SER A 215 -9.56 21.11 -0.17
CA SER A 215 -9.01 21.82 -1.34
C SER A 215 -9.27 21.09 -2.66
N THR A 216 -9.28 19.76 -2.64
CA THR A 216 -9.43 18.91 -3.81
C THR A 216 -10.87 18.97 -4.33
N CYS A 217 -11.03 19.20 -5.64
CA CYS A 217 -12.35 19.31 -6.29
C CYS A 217 -13.27 20.34 -5.58
N SER A 218 -12.74 21.51 -5.20
CA SER A 218 -13.44 22.49 -4.35
C SER A 218 -14.04 23.69 -5.10
N ALA A 219 -13.68 23.90 -6.36
CA ALA A 219 -14.08 25.09 -7.11
C ALA A 219 -15.61 25.23 -7.20
N GLY A 220 -16.15 26.32 -6.65
CA GLY A 220 -17.58 26.63 -6.67
C GLY A 220 -18.46 25.72 -5.81
N ARG A 221 -17.88 25.01 -4.82
CA ARG A 221 -18.60 24.06 -3.96
C ARG A 221 -18.71 24.55 -2.51
N HIS A 222 -19.78 24.13 -1.83
CA HIS A 222 -20.03 24.43 -0.42
C HIS A 222 -20.05 23.17 0.46
N GLU A 223 -20.18 21.99 -0.16
CA GLU A 223 -20.30 20.67 0.44
C GLU A 223 -18.94 20.03 0.81
N LEU A 224 -18.03 20.84 1.37
CA LEU A 224 -16.60 20.50 1.55
C LEU A 224 -16.20 20.21 3.01
N SER A 225 -17.14 20.36 3.95
CA SER A 225 -16.86 20.31 5.39
C SER A 225 -16.49 18.91 5.88
N ASN A 226 -17.09 17.85 5.31
CA ASN A 226 -16.79 16.48 5.70
C ASN A 226 -15.53 15.97 4.98
N GLN A 227 -14.40 16.12 5.65
CA GLN A 227 -13.09 15.63 5.20
C GLN A 227 -12.73 14.24 5.78
N ASN A 228 -13.67 13.62 6.49
CA ASN A 228 -13.57 12.27 7.03
C ASN A 228 -14.43 11.29 6.23
N CYS A 229 -14.63 11.57 4.95
CA CYS A 229 -15.46 10.76 4.09
C CYS A 229 -14.62 9.69 3.40
N LEU A 230 -14.70 8.48 3.92
CA LEU A 230 -13.92 7.32 3.51
C LEU A 230 -14.84 6.20 3.03
N GLN A 231 -14.46 5.53 1.94
CA GLN A 231 -15.18 4.38 1.41
C GLN A 231 -14.24 3.16 1.34
N PRO A 232 -14.21 2.30 2.37
CA PRO A 232 -13.24 1.21 2.48
C PRO A 232 -13.24 0.22 1.30
N LYS A 233 -14.38 0.03 0.61
CA LYS A 233 -14.47 -0.89 -0.53
C LYS A 233 -13.85 -0.35 -1.82
N THR A 234 -13.56 0.95 -1.93
CA THR A 234 -13.08 1.56 -3.18
C THR A 234 -11.80 0.90 -3.67
N LEU A 235 -10.84 0.65 -2.79
CA LEU A 235 -9.57 0.00 -3.14
C LEU A 235 -9.78 -1.36 -3.82
N ASN A 236 -10.65 -2.20 -3.27
CA ASN A 236 -10.89 -3.54 -3.80
C ASN A 236 -11.55 -3.48 -5.17
N VAL A 237 -12.51 -2.58 -5.37
CA VAL A 237 -13.18 -2.39 -6.66
C VAL A 237 -12.21 -1.87 -7.72
N VAL A 238 -11.41 -0.85 -7.40
CA VAL A 238 -10.43 -0.30 -8.35
C VAL A 238 -9.36 -1.34 -8.69
N LYS A 239 -8.88 -2.12 -7.70
CA LYS A 239 -7.99 -3.25 -7.96
C LYS A 239 -8.61 -4.27 -8.90
N GLN A 240 -9.84 -4.70 -8.63
CA GLN A 240 -10.53 -5.66 -9.48
C GLN A 240 -10.65 -5.18 -10.94
N TRP A 241 -10.76 -3.88 -11.16
CA TRP A 241 -10.99 -3.32 -12.49
C TRP A 241 -9.73 -2.92 -13.23
N CYS A 242 -8.70 -2.45 -12.52
CA CYS A 242 -7.53 -1.80 -13.12
C CYS A 242 -6.21 -2.55 -12.90
N GLU A 243 -6.10 -3.38 -11.87
CA GLU A 243 -4.86 -4.10 -11.56
C GLU A 243 -4.44 -4.97 -12.77
N GLY A 244 -3.17 -4.86 -13.17
CA GLY A 244 -2.60 -5.62 -14.27
C GLY A 244 -2.96 -5.10 -15.67
N LYS A 245 -3.73 -4.01 -15.79
CA LYS A 245 -4.05 -3.40 -17.09
C LYS A 245 -3.11 -2.24 -17.42
N SER A 246 -2.89 -1.98 -18.71
CA SER A 246 -2.18 -0.78 -19.17
C SER A 246 -3.06 0.46 -19.16
N GLN A 247 -4.37 0.29 -19.39
CA GLN A 247 -5.37 1.35 -19.34
C GLN A 247 -6.63 0.89 -18.60
N CYS A 248 -7.24 1.80 -17.84
CA CYS A 248 -8.42 1.51 -17.04
C CYS A 248 -9.31 2.75 -16.92
N THR A 249 -10.61 2.55 -17.08
CA THR A 249 -11.62 3.57 -16.85
C THR A 249 -12.47 3.17 -15.66
N VAL A 250 -12.62 4.09 -14.70
CA VAL A 250 -13.46 3.87 -13.51
C VAL A 250 -14.62 4.86 -13.52
N GLY A 251 -15.83 4.34 -13.69
CA GLY A 251 -17.06 5.10 -13.48
C GLY A 251 -17.32 5.30 -11.98
N LEU A 252 -17.63 6.53 -11.57
CA LEU A 252 -17.77 6.87 -10.14
C LEU A 252 -19.15 6.53 -9.56
N ASP A 253 -20.19 6.53 -10.39
CA ASP A 253 -21.57 6.21 -9.98
C ASP A 253 -22.21 5.15 -10.90
N PRO A 254 -22.99 4.19 -10.37
CA PRO A 254 -23.35 3.94 -8.96
C PRO A 254 -22.39 2.95 -8.26
N VAL A 255 -21.18 2.78 -8.79
CA VAL A 255 -20.26 1.68 -8.48
C VAL A 255 -19.87 1.63 -6.99
N PHE A 256 -19.60 2.78 -6.39
CA PHE A 256 -19.14 2.86 -5.00
C PHE A 256 -20.28 3.14 -4.01
N GLY A 257 -21.45 3.59 -4.46
CA GLY A 257 -22.48 4.15 -3.58
C GLY A 257 -22.03 5.44 -2.87
N ASP A 258 -22.88 5.99 -2.01
CA ASP A 258 -22.60 7.25 -1.31
C ASP A 258 -22.12 7.01 0.14
N PRO A 259 -20.81 7.19 0.43
CA PRO A 259 -20.28 7.07 1.79
C PRO A 259 -20.64 8.24 2.72
N CYS A 260 -21.04 9.40 2.17
CA CYS A 260 -21.23 10.62 2.96
C CYS A 260 -22.20 11.58 2.27
N TYR A 261 -23.49 11.30 2.41
CA TYR A 261 -24.56 12.12 1.81
C TYR A 261 -24.40 13.61 2.11
N GLY A 262 -24.61 14.45 1.09
CA GLY A 262 -24.47 15.91 1.19
C GLY A 262 -23.02 16.40 1.21
N THR A 263 -22.04 15.53 0.91
CA THR A 263 -20.64 15.90 0.69
C THR A 263 -20.29 15.71 -0.77
N TYR A 264 -19.67 16.71 -1.41
CA TYR A 264 -19.15 16.57 -2.76
C TYR A 264 -17.89 15.71 -2.74
N LYS A 265 -17.82 14.64 -3.52
CA LYS A 265 -16.76 13.63 -3.41
C LYS A 265 -15.78 13.71 -4.58
N TYR A 266 -14.72 12.93 -4.47
CA TYR A 266 -13.78 12.63 -5.53
C TYR A 266 -13.24 11.21 -5.35
N LEU A 267 -12.90 10.58 -6.47
CA LEU A 267 -12.07 9.40 -6.49
C LEU A 267 -10.60 9.83 -6.49
N GLU A 268 -9.86 9.26 -5.57
CA GLU A 268 -8.41 9.33 -5.51
C GLU A 268 -7.86 7.92 -5.70
N VAL A 269 -6.95 7.73 -6.65
CA VAL A 269 -6.27 6.45 -6.91
C VAL A 269 -4.78 6.70 -6.96
N SER A 270 -4.01 6.03 -6.10
CA SER A 270 -2.56 5.96 -6.25
C SER A 270 -2.16 4.62 -6.85
N TYR A 271 -1.32 4.68 -7.88
CA TYR A 271 -0.88 3.50 -8.62
C TYR A 271 0.53 3.69 -9.15
N THR A 272 1.20 2.58 -9.41
CA THR A 272 2.49 2.57 -10.09
C THR A 272 2.39 1.77 -11.39
N CYS A 273 3.24 2.11 -12.34
CA CYS A 273 3.33 1.46 -13.64
C CYS A 273 4.56 0.57 -13.66
N LEU A 274 4.33 -0.73 -13.68
CA LEU A 274 5.39 -1.73 -13.79
C LEU A 274 5.67 -1.93 -15.27
N GLU A 275 6.93 -1.91 -15.71
CA GLU A 275 7.18 -2.16 -17.13
C GLU A 275 6.81 -3.61 -17.45
N GLY A 276 5.83 -3.78 -18.34
CA GLY A 276 5.55 -5.05 -18.97
C GLY A 276 6.45 -5.15 -20.19
N THR A 277 7.53 -5.92 -20.11
CA THR A 277 8.21 -6.36 -21.33
C THR A 277 7.29 -7.37 -22.04
N LEU A 278 6.41 -6.87 -22.92
CA LEU A 278 5.97 -7.62 -24.09
C LEU A 278 6.92 -7.26 -25.22
N THR A 279 8.06 -7.93 -25.28
CA THR A 279 8.84 -7.97 -26.51
C THR A 279 8.16 -8.96 -27.44
N VAL A 280 7.58 -8.42 -28.52
CA VAL A 280 7.02 -9.13 -29.67
C VAL A 280 8.08 -10.01 -30.33
#